data_AF-A0A0L1L0A4-F1
#
_entry.id   AF-A0A0L1L0A4-F1
#
_cell.length_a   1.000
_cell.length_b   1.000
_cell.length_c   1.000
_cell.angle_alpha   90.00
_cell.angle_beta   90.00
_cell.angle_gamma   90.00
#
_symmetry.space_group_name_H-M   'P 1'
#
loop_
_entity.id
_entity.type
_entity.pdbx_description
1 polymer ?
#
loop_
_entity_poly.entity_id
_entity_poly.type
_entity_poly.pdbx_seq_one_letter_code
_entity_poly.pdbx_strand_id
1 'polypeptide(L)'
;MMKRICVLSSSYAESISDTAEYDDYICTPAHYFDANDPNYQFELVQLHKATSYRVVRSLVHSGKYDCFFNLCDGGKDEDRAGEEVVRALEEFEVPFTGADSAHFDPSKPEMKMIGYFAGINVPMHVVLQEVPTLSELRNFLEGFTFPLIVKHPHACASSGMTKRSKCNTYEEVIEQVSIFIKRIKVAMIEEFIVGDEVTVLAVQTPNGTKVLPPAQMNFPDGEEFKHFDLKWITYEGLEWFQVPENDPHYKEMMRVGEVSFETMLGGVGYGRCDLRIQRETGKVYFLEINPNCGILYPPGSESSADWILKFDKTFGHKDFVISLIEGAMQEHRRTKKIFKVNFTSKKGYHCITARDIAKDEIIFEDECQPTNIVTRPYVMQHWSPQPIKDFEAYAWPLSNDSHVYATWSEDHKKWRSINHSCDPNCGFCKNNSLNCRALRDIPAGEEITMDYATFYDEAMSMFDCHCDAPNCRSQIHVNDPTMKATGEFAWHRS
;
A
#
# COMPACT_ATOMS: atom_id res chain seq x y z
N MET A 1 -8.08 -28.31 -5.62
CA MET A 1 -8.29 -28.45 -4.16
C MET A 1 -9.13 -27.26 -3.73
N MET A 2 -10.19 -27.46 -2.95
CA MET A 2 -11.06 -26.40 -2.44
C MET A 2 -10.24 -25.43 -1.57
N LYS A 3 -10.43 -24.12 -1.75
CA LYS A 3 -9.78 -23.06 -0.98
C LYS A 3 -10.68 -22.64 0.19
N ARG A 4 -10.12 -22.61 1.39
CA ARG A 4 -10.80 -22.23 2.64
C ARG A 4 -10.43 -20.78 2.97
N ILE A 5 -11.42 -19.90 2.96
CA ILE A 5 -11.24 -18.46 3.05
C ILE A 5 -11.82 -17.96 4.37
N CYS A 6 -10.99 -17.31 5.20
CA CYS A 6 -11.47 -16.60 6.38
C CYS A 6 -11.84 -15.18 5.98
N VAL A 7 -13.12 -14.85 6.01
CA VAL A 7 -13.62 -13.49 5.73
C VAL A 7 -13.57 -12.71 7.03
N LEU A 8 -12.79 -11.64 7.07
CA LEU A 8 -12.66 -10.77 8.24
C LEU A 8 -13.49 -9.52 7.98
N SER A 9 -14.39 -9.19 8.90
CA SER A 9 -15.18 -7.95 8.83
C SER A 9 -15.16 -7.22 10.15
N SER A 10 -15.31 -5.90 10.12
CA SER A 10 -15.38 -5.11 11.34
C SER A 10 -16.74 -5.29 12.00
N SER A 11 -16.73 -5.47 13.32
CA SER A 11 -17.95 -5.52 14.13
C SER A 11 -18.39 -4.10 14.48
N TYR A 12 -19.68 -3.82 14.34
CA TYR A 12 -20.31 -2.61 14.88
C TYR A 12 -20.82 -2.79 16.31
N ALA A 13 -20.76 -4.01 16.86
CA ALA A 13 -21.20 -4.25 18.23
C ALA A 13 -20.36 -3.41 19.20
N GLU A 14 -21.07 -2.57 19.98
CA GLU A 14 -20.51 -1.60 20.94
C GLU A 14 -19.74 -0.42 20.30
N SER A 15 -19.82 -0.26 18.98
CA SER A 15 -19.19 0.88 18.29
C SER A 15 -19.94 2.18 18.55
N ILE A 16 -19.20 3.26 18.75
CA ILE A 16 -19.69 4.64 18.81
C ILE A 16 -19.62 5.36 17.46
N SER A 17 -19.33 4.64 16.37
CA SER A 17 -19.29 5.20 15.02
C SER A 17 -20.62 5.84 14.65
N ASP A 18 -20.57 6.97 13.95
CA ASP A 18 -21.75 7.64 13.39
C ASP A 18 -22.56 6.69 12.49
N THR A 19 -21.91 5.70 11.86
CA THR A 19 -22.55 4.73 10.94
C THR A 19 -23.10 3.47 11.62
N ALA A 20 -22.92 3.29 12.93
CA ALA A 20 -23.23 2.02 13.60
C ALA A 20 -24.70 1.59 13.53
N GLU A 21 -25.63 2.54 13.49
CA GLU A 21 -27.06 2.25 13.38
C GLU A 21 -27.53 1.96 11.94
N TYR A 22 -26.70 2.27 10.94
CA TYR A 22 -27.09 2.30 9.53
C TYR A 22 -26.35 1.28 8.66
N ASP A 23 -25.12 0.92 9.03
CA ASP A 23 -24.21 0.11 8.21
C ASP A 23 -23.87 -1.26 8.85
N ASP A 24 -24.71 -1.75 9.77
CA ASP A 24 -24.54 -3.07 10.41
C ASP A 24 -24.97 -4.23 9.48
N TYR A 25 -24.46 -4.21 8.24
CA TYR A 25 -24.66 -5.27 7.27
C TYR A 25 -23.59 -6.34 7.39
N ILE A 26 -24.01 -7.59 7.16
CA ILE A 26 -23.07 -8.69 6.99
C ILE A 26 -22.59 -8.71 5.54
N CYS A 27 -21.51 -7.98 5.27
CA CYS A 27 -20.83 -8.01 3.98
C CYS A 27 -19.96 -9.26 3.85
N THR A 28 -20.15 -10.04 2.79
CA THR A 28 -19.40 -11.29 2.59
C THR A 28 -19.42 -11.76 1.13
N PRO A 29 -18.30 -12.34 0.63
CA PRO A 29 -18.30 -13.06 -0.63
C PRO A 29 -19.38 -14.14 -0.74
N ALA A 30 -19.78 -14.76 0.38
CA ALA A 30 -20.73 -15.88 0.39
C ALA A 30 -22.09 -15.55 -0.25
N HIS A 31 -22.48 -14.28 -0.32
CA HIS A 31 -23.71 -13.85 -1.00
C HIS A 31 -23.73 -14.16 -2.51
N TYR A 32 -22.55 -14.31 -3.12
CA TYR A 32 -22.38 -14.44 -4.57
C TYR A 32 -21.82 -15.81 -4.99
N PHE A 33 -21.80 -16.77 -4.06
CA PHE A 33 -21.33 -18.14 -4.29
C PHE A 33 -22.37 -19.15 -3.83
N ASP A 34 -22.40 -20.32 -4.49
CA ASP A 34 -23.22 -21.43 -4.03
C ASP A 34 -22.69 -21.93 -2.67
N ALA A 35 -23.59 -22.29 -1.75
CA ALA A 35 -23.20 -22.79 -0.42
C ALA A 35 -22.33 -24.07 -0.48
N ASN A 36 -22.39 -24.81 -1.59
CA ASN A 36 -21.58 -26.00 -1.87
C ASN A 36 -20.62 -25.79 -3.06
N ASP A 37 -20.13 -24.56 -3.27
CA ASP A 37 -19.16 -24.28 -4.35
C ASP A 37 -17.95 -25.22 -4.21
N PRO A 38 -17.58 -25.97 -5.28
CA PRO A 38 -16.53 -27.00 -5.19
C PRO A 38 -15.12 -26.42 -5.03
N ASN A 39 -14.95 -25.11 -5.25
CA ASN A 39 -13.65 -24.45 -5.28
C ASN A 39 -13.43 -23.53 -4.08
N TYR A 40 -14.48 -22.98 -3.48
CA TYR A 40 -14.36 -21.98 -2.41
C TYR A 40 -15.29 -22.26 -1.24
N GLN A 41 -14.76 -22.13 -0.03
CA GLN A 41 -15.51 -22.16 1.22
C GLN A 41 -15.19 -20.90 2.02
N PHE A 42 -16.22 -20.18 2.46
CA PHE A 42 -16.07 -18.93 3.21
C PHE A 42 -16.51 -19.11 4.66
N GLU A 43 -15.73 -18.57 5.60
CA GLU A 43 -16.07 -18.48 7.01
C GLU A 43 -15.89 -17.05 7.50
N LEU A 44 -16.99 -16.41 7.88
CA LEU A 44 -17.00 -15.05 8.38
C LEU A 44 -16.60 -14.98 9.86
N VAL A 45 -15.72 -14.04 10.17
CA VAL A 45 -15.34 -13.67 11.54
C VAL A 45 -15.45 -12.16 11.69
N GLN A 46 -16.36 -11.72 12.57
CA GLN A 46 -16.47 -10.33 12.96
C GLN A 46 -15.41 -9.97 14.02
N LEU A 47 -14.70 -8.86 13.81
CA LEU A 47 -13.59 -8.43 14.64
C LEU A 47 -13.92 -7.13 15.39
N HIS A 48 -13.58 -7.10 16.68
CA HIS A 48 -13.52 -5.86 17.46
C HIS A 48 -12.10 -5.33 17.48
N LYS A 49 -11.90 -4.02 17.27
CA LYS A 49 -10.57 -3.38 17.24
C LYS A 49 -9.71 -3.72 18.46
N ALA A 50 -10.32 -3.73 19.65
CA ALA A 50 -9.62 -4.03 20.91
C ALA A 50 -9.04 -5.46 21.00
N THR A 51 -9.51 -6.40 20.17
CA THR A 51 -9.12 -7.82 20.25
C THR A 51 -8.63 -8.41 18.93
N SER A 52 -8.70 -7.64 17.84
CA SER A 52 -8.48 -8.09 16.47
C SER A 52 -7.13 -8.79 16.31
N TYR A 53 -6.03 -8.20 16.79
CA TYR A 53 -4.70 -8.84 16.73
C TYR A 53 -4.67 -10.25 17.35
N ARG A 54 -5.24 -10.42 18.54
CA ARG A 54 -5.27 -11.72 19.25
C ARG A 54 -6.11 -12.74 18.49
N VAL A 55 -7.24 -12.32 17.94
CA VAL A 55 -8.15 -13.18 17.17
C VAL A 55 -7.49 -13.59 15.87
N VAL A 56 -6.95 -12.65 15.10
CA VAL A 56 -6.21 -12.91 13.85
C VAL A 56 -5.07 -13.89 14.10
N ARG A 57 -4.25 -13.69 15.15
CA ARG A 57 -3.19 -14.63 15.52
C ARG A 57 -3.74 -16.04 15.71
N SER A 58 -4.85 -16.20 16.43
CA SER A 58 -5.46 -17.51 16.67
C SER A 58 -5.98 -18.15 15.38
N LEU A 59 -6.57 -17.36 14.49
CA LEU A 59 -7.08 -17.84 13.20
C LEU A 59 -5.93 -18.31 12.30
N VAL A 60 -4.84 -17.53 12.21
CA VAL A 60 -3.65 -17.90 11.43
C VAL A 60 -3.02 -19.19 11.96
N HIS A 61 -2.77 -19.28 13.27
CA HIS A 61 -2.12 -20.44 13.87
C HIS A 61 -2.99 -21.70 13.89
N SER A 62 -4.29 -21.60 13.59
CA SER A 62 -5.16 -22.76 13.43
C SER A 62 -4.81 -23.63 12.20
N GLY A 63 -4.15 -23.05 11.18
CA GLY A 63 -3.86 -23.72 9.91
C GLY A 63 -5.10 -24.07 9.07
N LYS A 64 -6.27 -23.54 9.44
CA LYS A 64 -7.56 -23.86 8.81
C LYS A 64 -7.79 -23.17 7.48
N TYR A 65 -7.12 -22.04 7.22
CA TYR A 65 -7.41 -21.16 6.09
C TYR A 65 -6.24 -21.05 5.12
N ASP A 66 -6.57 -20.95 3.85
CA ASP A 66 -5.63 -20.80 2.75
C ASP A 66 -5.44 -19.33 2.35
N CYS A 67 -6.40 -18.45 2.71
CA CYS A 67 -6.36 -17.00 2.47
C CYS A 67 -7.31 -16.27 3.44
N PHE A 68 -6.99 -15.00 3.75
CA PHE A 68 -7.83 -14.10 4.54
C PHE A 68 -8.46 -13.04 3.62
N PHE A 69 -9.78 -13.02 3.51
CA PHE A 69 -10.50 -12.01 2.75
C PHE A 69 -10.85 -10.84 3.69
N ASN A 70 -10.06 -9.77 3.65
CA ASN A 70 -10.21 -8.64 4.59
C ASN A 70 -11.21 -7.61 4.05
N LEU A 71 -12.31 -7.43 4.78
CA LEU A 71 -13.32 -6.39 4.59
C LEU A 71 -13.31 -5.38 5.74
N CYS A 72 -12.33 -5.44 6.66
CA CYS A 72 -12.21 -4.42 7.69
C CYS A 72 -11.80 -3.08 7.07
N ASP A 73 -12.48 -2.01 7.49
CA ASP A 73 -12.39 -0.65 6.94
C ASP A 73 -12.26 0.43 8.03
N GLY A 74 -12.04 0.04 9.29
CA GLY A 74 -11.94 0.97 10.41
C GLY A 74 -10.70 1.85 10.36
N GLY A 75 -10.89 3.16 10.42
CA GLY A 75 -9.79 4.15 10.48
C GLY A 75 -9.01 4.13 11.79
N LYS A 76 -7.89 4.85 11.83
CA LYS A 76 -7.03 4.96 13.05
C LYS A 76 -7.77 5.51 14.25
N ASP A 77 -8.60 6.53 14.04
CA ASP A 77 -9.39 7.24 15.05
C ASP A 77 -10.78 6.62 15.31
N GLU A 78 -11.13 5.53 14.62
CA GLU A 78 -12.35 4.77 14.85
C GLU A 78 -12.17 3.66 15.90
N ASP A 79 -13.27 3.07 16.37
CA ASP A 79 -13.28 1.91 17.28
C ASP A 79 -13.58 0.57 16.57
N ARG A 80 -13.81 0.62 15.26
CA ARG A 80 -13.98 -0.54 14.37
C ARG A 80 -12.62 -1.09 13.95
N ALA A 81 -12.55 -2.41 13.75
CA ALA A 81 -11.30 -3.05 13.33
C ALA A 81 -10.87 -2.56 11.94
N GLY A 82 -9.58 -2.47 11.67
CA GLY A 82 -9.09 -1.99 10.38
C GLY A 82 -7.59 -2.18 10.21
N GLU A 83 -6.83 -1.10 10.27
CA GLU A 83 -5.38 -1.10 10.01
C GLU A 83 -4.62 -2.12 10.88
N GLU A 84 -5.02 -2.33 12.14
CA GLU A 84 -4.35 -3.29 13.02
C GLU A 84 -4.58 -4.76 12.61
N VAL A 85 -5.68 -5.05 11.89
CA VAL A 85 -5.92 -6.35 11.25
C VAL A 85 -4.92 -6.57 10.14
N VAL A 86 -4.75 -5.57 9.27
CA VAL A 86 -3.81 -5.61 8.13
C VAL A 86 -2.38 -5.83 8.64
N ARG A 87 -1.96 -5.04 9.63
CA ARG A 87 -0.63 -5.18 10.25
C ARG A 87 -0.40 -6.57 10.87
N ALA A 88 -1.44 -7.16 11.47
CA ALA A 88 -1.35 -8.52 12.00
C ALA A 88 -1.19 -9.56 10.88
N LEU A 89 -1.95 -9.44 9.79
CA LEU A 89 -1.85 -10.34 8.63
C LEU A 89 -0.48 -10.26 7.95
N GLU A 90 0.07 -9.06 7.80
CA GLU A 90 1.44 -8.83 7.32
C GLU A 90 2.49 -9.44 8.25
N GLU A 91 2.37 -9.25 9.56
CA GLU A 91 3.30 -9.80 10.55
C GLU A 91 3.34 -11.33 10.52
N PHE A 92 2.18 -11.97 10.33
CA PHE A 92 2.09 -13.42 10.25
C PHE A 92 2.38 -13.99 8.85
N GLU A 93 2.70 -13.13 7.88
CA GLU A 93 3.08 -13.52 6.52
C GLU A 93 2.05 -14.45 5.87
N VAL A 94 0.75 -14.14 5.99
CA VAL A 94 -0.33 -14.92 5.37
C VAL A 94 -0.87 -14.22 4.12
N PRO A 95 -1.42 -14.95 3.13
CA PRO A 95 -2.11 -14.33 2.01
C PRO A 95 -3.40 -13.64 2.48
N PHE A 96 -3.55 -12.36 2.14
CA PHE A 96 -4.77 -11.60 2.43
C PHE A 96 -5.15 -10.63 1.31
N THR A 97 -6.44 -10.30 1.20
CA THR A 97 -6.99 -9.35 0.21
C THR A 97 -7.12 -7.94 0.77
N GLY A 98 -7.33 -6.95 -0.10
CA GLY A 98 -7.50 -5.55 0.29
C GLY A 98 -6.17 -4.80 0.37
N ALA A 99 -6.20 -3.57 0.89
CA ALA A 99 -5.01 -2.73 1.00
C ALA A 99 -4.03 -3.26 2.07
N ASP A 100 -2.74 -3.06 1.81
CA ASP A 100 -1.66 -3.26 2.80
C ASP A 100 -1.59 -2.07 3.78
N SER A 101 -0.74 -2.16 4.81
CA SER A 101 -0.67 -1.13 5.85
C SER A 101 -0.06 0.20 5.39
N ALA A 102 0.63 0.22 4.24
CA ALA A 102 1.16 1.44 3.64
C ALA A 102 0.08 2.21 2.87
N HIS A 103 -0.96 1.53 2.39
CA HIS A 103 -1.99 2.09 1.52
C HIS A 103 -3.41 2.07 2.13
N PHE A 104 -3.57 1.62 3.38
CA PHE A 104 -4.89 1.43 4.00
C PHE A 104 -5.64 2.71 4.37
N ASP A 105 -4.92 3.77 4.77
CA ASP A 105 -5.54 5.01 5.27
C ASP A 105 -4.77 6.26 4.79
N PRO A 106 -4.74 6.53 3.47
CA PRO A 106 -4.08 7.73 2.95
C PRO A 106 -4.94 8.96 3.23
N SER A 107 -4.31 10.11 3.53
CA SER A 107 -5.05 11.35 3.73
C SER A 107 -5.48 11.97 2.40
N LYS A 108 -6.62 12.68 2.38
CA LYS A 108 -7.08 13.42 1.19
C LYS A 108 -6.03 14.42 0.66
N PRO A 109 -5.30 15.18 1.51
CA PRO A 109 -4.21 16.04 1.03
C PRO A 109 -3.05 15.28 0.37
N GLU A 110 -2.65 14.12 0.91
CA GLU A 110 -1.62 13.27 0.29
C GLU A 110 -2.09 12.74 -1.08
N MET A 111 -3.31 12.20 -1.15
CA MET A 111 -3.90 11.75 -2.41
C MET A 111 -3.93 12.87 -3.45
N LYS A 112 -4.29 14.10 -3.05
CA LYS A 112 -4.31 15.24 -3.97
C LYS A 112 -2.93 15.69 -4.42
N MET A 113 -1.94 15.65 -3.54
CA MET A 113 -0.54 15.93 -3.90
C MET A 113 -0.05 14.92 -4.95
N ILE A 114 -0.27 13.62 -4.71
CA ILE A 114 0.09 12.55 -5.64
C ILE A 114 -0.67 12.74 -6.96
N GLY A 115 -1.97 13.03 -6.90
CA GLY A 115 -2.82 13.28 -8.06
C GLY A 115 -2.30 14.43 -8.93
N TYR A 116 -1.89 15.54 -8.32
CA TYR A 116 -1.29 16.67 -9.02
C TYR A 116 -0.02 16.25 -9.80
N PHE A 117 0.91 15.56 -9.16
CA PHE A 117 2.14 15.09 -9.81
C PHE A 117 1.88 13.98 -10.85
N ALA A 118 0.78 13.25 -10.72
CA ALA A 118 0.32 12.25 -11.67
C ALA A 118 -0.50 12.85 -12.85
N GLY A 119 -0.63 14.18 -12.93
CA GLY A 119 -1.39 14.84 -14.00
C GLY A 119 -2.89 14.60 -13.93
N ILE A 120 -3.44 14.45 -12.73
CA ILE A 120 -4.88 14.37 -12.44
C ILE A 120 -5.34 15.75 -11.95
N ASN A 121 -6.50 16.23 -12.43
CA ASN A 121 -7.05 17.47 -11.87
C ASN A 121 -7.56 17.20 -10.45
N VAL A 122 -7.05 17.99 -9.50
CA VAL A 122 -7.50 18.00 -8.12
C VAL A 122 -8.06 19.38 -7.81
N PRO A 123 -9.18 19.49 -7.06
CA PRO A 123 -9.69 20.78 -6.62
C PRO A 123 -8.65 21.52 -5.75
N MET A 124 -8.60 22.85 -5.85
CA MET A 124 -7.77 23.62 -4.91
C MET A 124 -8.24 23.37 -3.48
N HIS A 125 -7.29 23.24 -2.56
CA HIS A 125 -7.58 22.90 -1.18
C HIS A 125 -6.56 23.49 -0.21
N VAL A 126 -6.98 23.68 1.03
CA VAL A 126 -6.14 24.09 2.15
C VAL A 126 -6.55 23.31 3.40
N VAL A 127 -5.57 23.00 4.25
CA VAL A 127 -5.78 22.31 5.53
C VAL A 127 -5.44 23.27 6.65
N LEU A 128 -6.35 23.42 7.60
CA LEU A 128 -6.22 24.30 8.76
C LEU A 128 -6.32 23.50 10.05
N GLN A 129 -5.46 23.84 11.02
CA GLN A 129 -5.49 23.28 12.38
C GLN A 129 -6.02 24.28 13.42
N GLU A 130 -6.16 25.55 13.03
CA GLU A 130 -6.70 26.62 13.86
C GLU A 130 -7.79 27.39 13.09
N VAL A 131 -8.74 27.97 13.84
CA VAL A 131 -9.82 28.76 13.24
C VAL A 131 -9.22 30.09 12.77
N PRO A 132 -9.22 30.39 11.47
CA PRO A 132 -8.61 31.62 10.97
C PRO A 132 -9.50 32.82 11.25
N THR A 133 -8.90 34.00 11.37
CA THR A 133 -9.61 35.27 11.19
C THR A 133 -10.07 35.42 9.74
N LEU A 134 -11.03 36.31 9.48
CA LEU A 134 -11.51 36.59 8.13
C LEU A 134 -10.39 37.06 7.19
N SER A 135 -9.43 37.83 7.69
CA SER A 135 -8.30 38.32 6.91
C SER A 135 -7.33 37.19 6.54
N GLU A 136 -7.01 36.29 7.48
CA GLU A 136 -6.17 35.12 7.21
C GLU A 136 -6.85 34.18 6.22
N LEU A 137 -8.16 33.93 6.39
CA LEU A 137 -8.91 33.07 5.49
C LEU A 137 -8.90 33.60 4.05
N ARG A 138 -9.04 34.92 3.85
CA ARG A 138 -8.94 35.53 2.51
C ARG A 138 -7.57 35.31 1.86
N ASN A 139 -6.50 35.34 2.64
CA ASN A 139 -5.16 35.06 2.14
C ASN A 139 -4.99 33.57 1.80
N PHE A 140 -5.46 32.67 2.66
CA PHE A 140 -5.40 31.22 2.40
C PHE A 140 -6.21 30.80 1.17
N LEU A 141 -7.30 31.52 0.88
CA LEU A 141 -8.19 31.24 -0.24
C LEU A 141 -7.91 32.11 -1.48
N GLU A 142 -6.73 32.72 -1.57
CA GLU A 142 -6.35 33.45 -2.78
C GLU A 142 -6.40 32.53 -4.02
N GLY A 143 -7.16 32.93 -5.03
CA GLY A 143 -7.36 32.16 -6.27
C GLY A 143 -8.47 31.10 -6.22
N PHE A 144 -9.08 30.84 -5.06
CA PHE A 144 -10.22 29.92 -4.96
C PHE A 144 -11.51 30.51 -5.55
N THR A 145 -12.37 29.63 -6.08
CA THR A 145 -13.70 29.97 -6.57
C THR A 145 -14.78 29.33 -5.70
N PHE A 146 -15.73 30.14 -5.22
CA PHE A 146 -16.91 29.64 -4.53
C PHE A 146 -17.88 28.94 -5.51
N PRO A 147 -18.65 27.92 -5.08
CA PRO A 147 -18.75 27.42 -3.70
C PRO A 147 -17.53 26.61 -3.23
N LEU A 148 -17.33 26.57 -1.91
CA LEU A 148 -16.30 25.76 -1.24
C LEU A 148 -16.97 24.67 -0.41
N ILE A 149 -16.21 23.63 -0.04
CA ILE A 149 -16.66 22.58 0.87
C ILE A 149 -15.67 22.37 2.01
N VAL A 150 -16.19 22.31 3.23
CA VAL A 150 -15.40 22.05 4.45
C VAL A 150 -15.64 20.63 4.93
N LYS A 151 -14.56 19.84 5.05
CA LYS A 151 -14.63 18.42 5.40
C LYS A 151 -13.45 17.95 6.25
N HIS A 152 -13.54 16.72 6.75
CA HIS A 152 -12.42 16.06 7.42
C HIS A 152 -11.36 15.63 6.38
N PRO A 153 -10.06 15.80 6.65
CA PRO A 153 -8.99 15.34 5.74
C PRO A 153 -8.78 13.81 5.67
N HIS A 154 -9.41 13.03 6.55
CA HIS A 154 -9.17 11.59 6.71
C HIS A 154 -10.49 10.79 6.78
N ALA A 155 -11.55 11.34 7.40
CA ALA A 155 -12.80 10.58 7.51
C ALA A 155 -13.39 10.13 6.17
N CYS A 156 -13.94 8.93 6.18
CA CYS A 156 -14.73 8.35 5.11
C CYS A 156 -16.23 8.51 5.43
N ALA A 157 -17.10 7.87 4.65
CA ALA A 157 -18.54 7.77 4.95
C ALA A 157 -19.31 9.11 5.03
N SER A 158 -18.73 10.23 4.56
CA SER A 158 -19.30 11.57 4.74
C SER A 158 -19.49 11.98 6.21
N SER A 159 -18.75 11.35 7.12
CA SER A 159 -18.90 11.55 8.57
C SER A 159 -18.65 13.01 8.98
N GLY A 160 -19.66 13.59 9.64
CA GLY A 160 -19.70 14.99 10.03
C GLY A 160 -19.89 16.01 8.91
N MET A 161 -20.14 15.58 7.67
CA MET A 161 -20.55 16.48 6.60
C MET A 161 -22.08 16.61 6.57
N THR A 162 -22.55 17.84 6.55
CA THR A 162 -23.98 18.20 6.40
C THR A 162 -24.14 19.07 5.16
N LYS A 163 -25.36 19.40 4.74
CA LYS A 163 -25.58 20.37 3.65
C LYS A 163 -24.81 21.69 3.85
N ARG A 164 -24.69 22.16 5.10
CA ARG A 164 -23.96 23.39 5.46
C ARG A 164 -22.45 23.31 5.25
N SER A 165 -21.91 22.11 5.03
CA SER A 165 -20.51 21.92 4.68
C SER A 165 -20.17 22.50 3.32
N LYS A 166 -21.14 22.65 2.41
CA LYS A 166 -21.00 23.47 1.19
C LYS A 166 -21.25 24.94 1.55
N CYS A 167 -20.21 25.74 1.46
CA CYS A 167 -20.19 27.15 1.84
C CYS A 167 -20.14 28.04 0.58
N ASN A 168 -20.91 29.13 0.59
CA ASN A 168 -20.96 30.15 -0.46
C ASN A 168 -20.33 31.48 -0.01
N THR A 169 -19.98 31.62 1.27
CA THR A 169 -19.38 32.82 1.85
C THR A 169 -18.20 32.47 2.76
N TYR A 170 -17.32 33.44 3.02
CA TYR A 170 -16.20 33.27 3.95
C TYR A 170 -16.68 33.00 5.38
N GLU A 171 -17.78 33.64 5.78
CA GLU A 171 -18.38 33.51 7.10
C GLU A 171 -18.88 32.07 7.35
N GLU A 172 -19.54 31.48 6.34
CA GLU A 172 -19.97 30.07 6.38
C GLU A 172 -18.76 29.13 6.48
N VAL A 173 -17.66 29.42 5.76
CA VAL A 173 -16.42 28.64 5.84
C VAL A 173 -15.84 28.70 7.26
N ILE A 174 -15.76 29.88 7.88
CA ILE A 174 -15.25 30.04 9.26
C ILE A 174 -16.12 29.23 10.24
N GLU A 175 -17.44 29.28 10.08
CA GLU A 175 -18.37 28.53 10.92
C GLU A 175 -18.10 27.01 10.81
N GLN A 176 -18.04 26.48 9.60
CA GLN A 176 -17.80 25.05 9.39
C GLN A 176 -16.40 24.63 9.85
N VAL A 177 -15.36 25.42 9.57
CA VAL A 177 -13.99 25.19 10.05
C VAL A 177 -13.96 25.14 11.57
N SER A 178 -14.69 26.04 12.25
CA SER A 178 -14.79 26.06 13.71
C SER A 178 -15.40 24.77 14.27
N ILE A 179 -16.41 24.21 13.61
CA ILE A 179 -17.04 22.94 14.00
C ILE A 179 -16.03 21.79 13.91
N PHE A 180 -15.35 21.65 12.76
CA PHE A 180 -14.36 20.58 12.56
C PHE A 180 -13.17 20.75 13.52
N ILE A 181 -12.60 21.94 13.67
CA ILE A 181 -11.46 22.17 14.57
C ILE A 181 -11.84 21.92 16.03
N LYS A 182 -13.04 22.31 16.46
CA LYS A 182 -13.51 22.01 17.83
C LYS A 182 -13.58 20.51 18.07
N ARG A 183 -14.05 19.75 17.09
CA ARG A 183 -14.29 18.30 17.20
C ARG A 183 -13.03 17.45 17.03
N ILE A 184 -12.22 17.73 16.00
CA ILE A 184 -11.13 16.87 15.54
C ILE A 184 -9.80 17.61 15.35
N LYS A 185 -9.72 18.90 15.70
CA LYS A 185 -8.50 19.73 15.61
C LYS A 185 -7.95 19.99 14.20
N VAL A 186 -8.71 19.65 13.17
CA VAL A 186 -8.31 19.89 11.77
C VAL A 186 -9.54 20.08 10.89
N ALA A 187 -9.44 20.91 9.87
CA ALA A 187 -10.43 21.08 8.83
C ALA A 187 -9.75 21.20 7.46
N MET A 188 -10.37 20.64 6.44
CA MET A 188 -9.96 20.81 5.04
C MET A 188 -11.01 21.64 4.31
N ILE A 189 -10.58 22.72 3.67
CA ILE A 189 -11.40 23.54 2.78
C ILE A 189 -10.99 23.19 1.35
N GLU A 190 -11.96 22.96 0.48
CA GLU A 190 -11.74 22.56 -0.91
C GLU A 190 -12.72 23.28 -1.85
N GLU A 191 -12.33 23.56 -3.08
CA GLU A 191 -13.29 24.03 -4.09
C GLU A 191 -14.38 22.98 -4.35
N PHE A 192 -15.64 23.41 -4.28
CA PHE A 192 -16.75 22.53 -4.61
C PHE A 192 -16.96 22.52 -6.13
N ILE A 193 -16.53 21.44 -6.76
CA ILE A 193 -16.69 21.26 -8.20
C ILE A 193 -18.17 21.00 -8.52
N VAL A 194 -18.87 21.97 -9.09
CA VAL A 194 -20.26 21.80 -9.51
C VAL A 194 -20.32 20.88 -10.73
N GLY A 195 -21.15 19.83 -10.65
CA GLY A 195 -21.36 18.89 -11.74
C GLY A 195 -21.73 17.48 -11.27
N ASP A 196 -21.60 16.51 -12.17
CA ASP A 196 -21.97 15.12 -11.89
C ASP A 196 -21.00 14.48 -10.90
N GLU A 197 -21.50 13.62 -10.02
CA GLU A 197 -20.67 12.79 -9.14
C GLU A 197 -20.62 11.36 -9.69
N VAL A 198 -19.41 10.90 -9.97
CA VAL A 198 -19.13 9.61 -10.59
C VAL A 198 -18.14 8.85 -9.74
N THR A 199 -18.26 7.53 -9.73
CA THR A 199 -17.33 6.66 -9.02
C THR A 199 -16.82 5.55 -9.92
N VAL A 200 -15.55 5.20 -9.74
CA VAL A 200 -14.82 4.20 -10.54
C VAL A 200 -14.18 3.21 -9.59
N LEU A 201 -14.38 1.91 -9.84
CA LEU A 201 -13.75 0.85 -9.06
C LEU A 201 -12.53 0.33 -9.81
N ALA A 202 -11.38 0.29 -9.15
CA ALA A 202 -10.16 -0.33 -9.63
C ALA A 202 -9.79 -1.51 -8.72
N VAL A 203 -9.33 -2.60 -9.33
CA VAL A 203 -9.15 -3.89 -8.67
C VAL A 203 -7.87 -4.55 -9.16
N GLN A 204 -7.08 -5.05 -8.22
CA GLN A 204 -5.93 -5.89 -8.48
C GLN A 204 -6.40 -7.25 -9.03
N THR A 205 -5.78 -7.71 -10.11
CA THR A 205 -5.98 -9.04 -10.67
C THR A 205 -4.63 -9.75 -10.82
N PRO A 206 -4.61 -11.09 -11.03
CA PRO A 206 -3.38 -11.83 -11.33
C PRO A 206 -2.56 -11.29 -12.52
N ASN A 207 -3.18 -10.50 -13.40
CA ASN A 207 -2.57 -9.97 -14.61
C ASN A 207 -2.34 -8.43 -14.56
N GLY A 208 -2.43 -7.82 -13.38
CA GLY A 208 -2.34 -6.36 -13.18
C GLY A 208 -3.68 -5.73 -12.82
N THR A 209 -3.83 -4.44 -13.04
CA THR A 209 -5.04 -3.70 -12.64
C THR A 209 -6.17 -3.82 -13.65
N LYS A 210 -7.38 -4.06 -13.14
CA LYS A 210 -8.63 -3.90 -13.89
C LYS A 210 -9.40 -2.72 -13.33
N VAL A 211 -9.71 -1.77 -14.20
CA VAL A 211 -10.64 -0.66 -13.92
C VAL A 211 -12.00 -1.01 -14.50
N LEU A 212 -13.05 -0.84 -13.71
CA LEU A 212 -14.43 -1.12 -14.09
C LEU A 212 -15.15 0.12 -14.63
N PRO A 213 -16.20 -0.06 -15.46
CA PRO A 213 -17.01 1.05 -15.97
C PRO A 213 -17.48 2.00 -14.86
N PRO A 214 -17.41 3.34 -15.07
CA PRO A 214 -17.83 4.29 -14.07
C PRO A 214 -19.34 4.21 -13.81
N ALA A 215 -19.73 4.41 -12.56
CA ALA A 215 -21.13 4.56 -12.17
C ALA A 215 -21.40 6.00 -11.71
N GLN A 216 -22.51 6.55 -12.18
CA GLN A 216 -22.99 7.86 -11.77
C GLN A 216 -24.23 7.69 -10.88
N MET A 217 -24.38 8.62 -9.94
CA MET A 217 -25.59 8.77 -9.15
C MET A 217 -26.28 10.09 -9.52
N ASN A 218 -27.61 10.07 -9.63
CA ASN A 218 -28.38 11.30 -9.71
C ASN A 218 -28.76 11.79 -8.31
N PHE A 219 -28.51 13.07 -8.05
CA PHE A 219 -28.95 13.69 -6.81
C PHE A 219 -30.44 14.00 -6.86
N PRO A 220 -31.20 13.72 -5.78
CA PRO A 220 -32.56 14.22 -5.63
C PRO A 220 -32.62 15.76 -5.71
N ASP A 221 -33.80 16.29 -6.02
CA ASP A 221 -34.01 17.75 -6.05
C ASP A 221 -33.59 18.40 -4.73
N GLY A 222 -32.71 19.41 -4.83
CA GLY A 222 -32.19 20.13 -3.65
C GLY A 222 -31.01 19.44 -2.95
N GLU A 223 -30.48 18.36 -3.52
CA GLU A 223 -29.20 17.76 -3.14
C GLU A 223 -28.13 18.00 -4.21
N GLU A 224 -26.87 18.20 -3.78
CA GLU A 224 -25.76 18.49 -4.70
C GLU A 224 -24.50 17.65 -4.42
N PHE A 225 -24.45 16.96 -3.28
CA PHE A 225 -23.38 16.06 -2.87
C PHE A 225 -23.85 15.10 -1.77
N LYS A 226 -23.13 13.98 -1.59
CA LYS A 226 -23.44 12.97 -0.57
C LYS A 226 -23.03 13.42 0.83
N HIS A 227 -23.85 14.23 1.50
CA HIS A 227 -23.72 14.45 2.94
C HIS A 227 -24.19 13.23 3.75
N PHE A 228 -23.92 13.23 5.06
CA PHE A 228 -24.16 12.07 5.93
C PHE A 228 -25.61 11.57 5.87
N ASP A 229 -26.59 12.45 6.11
CA ASP A 229 -28.01 12.04 6.12
C ASP A 229 -28.47 11.45 4.78
N LEU A 230 -28.04 12.03 3.65
CA LEU A 230 -28.37 11.51 2.31
C LEU A 230 -27.79 10.11 2.09
N LYS A 231 -26.60 9.86 2.65
CA LYS A 231 -25.89 8.60 2.48
C LYS A 231 -26.39 7.48 3.39
N TRP A 232 -26.84 7.79 4.61
CA TRP A 232 -27.11 6.75 5.62
C TRP A 232 -28.54 6.73 6.15
N ILE A 233 -29.24 7.87 6.15
CA ILE A 233 -30.57 7.99 6.75
C ILE A 233 -31.65 7.96 5.67
N THR A 234 -31.48 8.74 4.60
CA THR A 234 -32.44 8.85 3.50
C THR A 234 -31.92 8.15 2.24
N TYR A 235 -31.10 7.12 2.40
CA TYR A 235 -30.45 6.40 1.30
C TYR A 235 -31.45 5.78 0.31
N GLU A 236 -32.65 5.43 0.80
CA GLU A 236 -33.76 4.95 -0.03
C GLU A 236 -34.10 5.97 -1.13
N GLY A 237 -33.72 5.66 -2.38
CA GLY A 237 -34.04 6.46 -3.56
C GLY A 237 -32.84 6.95 -4.39
N LEU A 238 -31.60 6.62 -4.01
CA LEU A 238 -30.43 6.94 -4.83
C LEU A 238 -30.31 5.97 -6.01
N GLU A 239 -30.64 6.46 -7.21
CA GLU A 239 -30.52 5.70 -8.45
C GLU A 239 -29.10 5.77 -9.01
N TRP A 240 -28.55 4.58 -9.29
CA TRP A 240 -27.25 4.41 -9.91
C TRP A 240 -27.40 3.92 -11.33
N PHE A 241 -26.55 4.42 -12.22
CA PHE A 241 -26.47 3.95 -13.59
C PHE A 241 -25.02 3.93 -14.07
N GLN A 242 -24.74 3.03 -15.00
CA GLN A 242 -23.46 3.00 -15.68
C GLN A 242 -23.34 4.22 -16.60
N VAL A 243 -22.21 4.93 -16.51
CA VAL A 243 -21.88 6.00 -17.45
C VAL A 243 -21.69 5.38 -18.84
N PRO A 244 -22.36 5.89 -19.90
CA PRO A 244 -22.20 5.36 -21.25
C PRO A 244 -20.76 5.46 -21.77
N GLU A 245 -20.28 4.44 -22.49
CA GLU A 245 -18.92 4.42 -23.06
C GLU A 245 -18.67 5.56 -24.08
N ASN A 246 -19.73 6.12 -24.66
CA ASN A 246 -19.66 7.26 -25.58
C ASN A 246 -19.68 8.63 -24.86
N ASP A 247 -19.73 8.67 -23.53
CA ASP A 247 -19.55 9.91 -22.77
C ASP A 247 -18.17 10.51 -23.08
N PRO A 248 -18.08 11.82 -23.41
CA PRO A 248 -16.82 12.45 -23.81
C PRO A 248 -15.73 12.39 -22.72
N HIS A 249 -16.10 12.21 -21.46
CA HIS A 249 -15.18 12.14 -20.33
C HIS A 249 -14.90 10.71 -19.86
N TYR A 250 -15.55 9.69 -20.45
CA TYR A 250 -15.44 8.29 -20.00
C TYR A 250 -13.98 7.81 -19.89
N LYS A 251 -13.18 8.06 -20.93
CA LYS A 251 -11.77 7.66 -20.96
C LYS A 251 -10.94 8.32 -19.87
N GLU A 252 -11.25 9.58 -19.57
CA GLU A 252 -10.56 10.31 -18.51
C GLU A 252 -10.97 9.79 -17.12
N MET A 253 -12.25 9.46 -16.90
CA MET A 253 -12.69 8.81 -15.65
C MET A 253 -11.95 7.49 -15.41
N MET A 254 -11.85 6.64 -16.44
CA MET A 254 -11.13 5.36 -16.38
C MET A 254 -9.64 5.58 -16.09
N ARG A 255 -9.00 6.55 -16.77
CA ARG A 255 -7.59 6.90 -16.54
C ARG A 255 -7.36 7.38 -15.11
N VAL A 256 -8.21 8.26 -14.59
CA VAL A 256 -8.08 8.76 -13.22
C VAL A 256 -8.26 7.61 -12.22
N GLY A 257 -9.22 6.72 -12.43
CA GLY A 257 -9.41 5.51 -11.61
C GLY A 257 -8.16 4.61 -11.60
N GLU A 258 -7.56 4.35 -12.75
CA GLU A 258 -6.33 3.55 -12.88
C GLU A 258 -5.15 4.21 -12.17
N VAL A 259 -4.85 5.46 -12.55
CA VAL A 259 -3.66 6.17 -12.07
C VAL A 259 -3.76 6.41 -10.55
N SER A 260 -4.94 6.74 -10.04
CA SER A 260 -5.13 6.89 -8.58
C SER A 260 -4.92 5.57 -7.84
N PHE A 261 -5.43 4.45 -8.36
CA PHE A 261 -5.20 3.14 -7.75
C PHE A 261 -3.73 2.73 -7.75
N GLU A 262 -3.04 2.88 -8.88
CA GLU A 262 -1.63 2.53 -9.02
C GLU A 262 -0.70 3.41 -8.17
N THR A 263 -0.94 4.72 -8.14
CA THR A 263 0.01 5.67 -7.53
C THR A 263 -0.32 6.00 -6.08
N MET A 264 -1.59 5.94 -5.67
CA MET A 264 -2.02 6.29 -4.30
C MET A 264 -2.25 5.06 -3.43
N LEU A 265 -2.69 3.95 -4.04
CA LEU A 265 -2.94 2.67 -3.34
C LEU A 265 -1.96 1.55 -3.73
N GLY A 266 -0.92 1.88 -4.50
CA GLY A 266 0.14 0.94 -4.90
C GLY A 266 -0.31 -0.20 -5.82
N GLY A 267 -1.51 -0.11 -6.40
CA GLY A 267 -2.09 -1.21 -7.19
C GLY A 267 -2.50 -2.43 -6.35
N VAL A 268 -2.61 -2.29 -5.03
CA VAL A 268 -2.86 -3.39 -4.08
C VAL A 268 -4.34 -3.48 -3.73
N GLY A 269 -4.91 -4.69 -3.82
CA GLY A 269 -6.29 -4.94 -3.41
C GLY A 269 -7.31 -4.29 -4.33
N TYR A 270 -8.08 -3.34 -3.82
CA TYR A 270 -9.10 -2.63 -4.59
C TYR A 270 -9.36 -1.25 -3.98
N GLY A 271 -9.81 -0.32 -4.82
CA GLY A 271 -10.13 1.04 -4.40
C GLY A 271 -11.24 1.66 -5.22
N ARG A 272 -12.15 2.38 -4.53
CA ARG A 272 -13.21 3.16 -5.18
C ARG A 272 -12.82 4.62 -5.27
N CYS A 273 -12.60 5.09 -6.48
CA CYS A 273 -12.21 6.45 -6.82
C CYS A 273 -13.46 7.30 -7.08
N ASP A 274 -13.67 8.33 -6.25
CA ASP A 274 -14.79 9.25 -6.36
C ASP A 274 -14.36 10.52 -7.11
N LEU A 275 -15.16 10.91 -8.10
CA LEU A 275 -14.87 11.94 -9.09
C LEU A 275 -16.01 12.94 -9.20
N ARG A 276 -15.69 14.16 -9.65
CA ARG A 276 -16.70 15.08 -10.20
C ARG A 276 -16.38 15.55 -11.61
N ILE A 277 -17.42 15.69 -12.41
CA ILE A 277 -17.30 16.11 -13.81
C ILE A 277 -17.91 17.48 -13.94
N GLN A 278 -17.07 18.48 -14.16
CA GLN A 278 -17.52 19.83 -14.47
C GLN A 278 -17.83 19.94 -15.96
N ARG A 279 -19.08 19.65 -16.33
CA ARG A 279 -19.52 19.56 -17.74
C ARG A 279 -19.26 20.84 -18.54
N GLU A 280 -19.35 22.01 -17.91
CA GLU A 280 -19.11 23.30 -18.56
C GLU A 280 -17.67 23.48 -19.06
N THR A 281 -16.69 23.00 -18.30
CA THR A 281 -15.26 23.09 -18.66
C THR A 281 -14.74 21.80 -19.29
N GLY A 282 -15.51 20.72 -19.19
CA GLY A 282 -15.15 19.39 -19.66
C GLY A 282 -14.07 18.71 -18.82
N LYS A 283 -13.84 19.16 -17.58
CA LYS A 283 -12.80 18.62 -16.70
C LYS A 283 -13.35 17.57 -15.75
N VAL A 284 -12.57 16.50 -15.55
CA VAL A 284 -12.78 15.48 -14.52
C VAL A 284 -11.86 15.80 -13.35
N TYR A 285 -12.44 15.91 -12.16
CA TYR A 285 -11.75 16.20 -10.91
C TYR A 285 -11.78 15.00 -9.98
N PHE A 286 -10.61 14.66 -9.45
CA PHE A 286 -10.45 13.63 -8.43
C PHE A 286 -10.82 14.19 -7.05
N LEU A 287 -11.74 13.52 -6.35
CA LEU A 287 -12.08 13.85 -4.97
C LEU A 287 -11.18 13.08 -4.00
N GLU A 288 -11.26 11.75 -4.06
CA GLU A 288 -10.57 10.79 -3.20
C GLU A 288 -10.63 9.36 -3.78
N ILE A 289 -9.77 8.46 -3.29
CA ILE A 289 -9.88 7.01 -3.54
C ILE A 289 -9.94 6.27 -2.21
N ASN A 290 -10.93 5.39 -2.06
CA ASN A 290 -11.21 4.68 -0.82
C ASN A 290 -10.73 3.23 -0.94
N PRO A 291 -9.62 2.83 -0.29
CA PRO A 291 -9.26 1.42 -0.15
C PRO A 291 -10.31 0.71 0.72
N ASN A 292 -10.45 -0.60 0.55
CA ASN A 292 -11.38 -1.41 1.36
C ASN A 292 -12.80 -0.84 1.44
N CYS A 293 -13.25 -0.13 0.40
CA CYS A 293 -14.55 0.53 0.39
C CYS A 293 -15.69 -0.49 0.59
N GLY A 294 -16.81 -0.02 1.15
CA GLY A 294 -18.00 -0.85 1.35
C GLY A 294 -18.42 -1.55 0.05
N ILE A 295 -18.48 -2.88 0.09
CA ILE A 295 -18.74 -3.77 -1.04
C ILE A 295 -19.16 -5.15 -0.53
N LEU A 296 -19.75 -5.98 -1.41
CA LEU A 296 -20.25 -7.32 -1.09
C LEU A 296 -21.38 -7.28 -0.06
N TYR A 297 -22.21 -6.23 -0.11
CA TYR A 297 -23.42 -6.15 0.69
C TYR A 297 -24.41 -7.25 0.29
N PRO A 298 -25.35 -7.61 1.19
CA PRO A 298 -26.45 -8.50 0.85
C PRO A 298 -27.22 -8.00 -0.40
N PRO A 299 -27.72 -8.91 -1.26
CA PRO A 299 -28.55 -8.51 -2.39
C PRO A 299 -29.77 -7.68 -1.94
N GLY A 300 -29.97 -6.53 -2.57
CA GLY A 300 -30.98 -5.53 -2.21
C GLY A 300 -30.46 -4.37 -1.35
N SER A 301 -29.21 -4.43 -0.90
CA SER A 301 -28.56 -3.40 -0.06
C SER A 301 -27.25 -2.91 -0.68
N GLU A 302 -27.20 -2.85 -2.02
CA GLU A 302 -25.96 -2.61 -2.76
C GLU A 302 -25.31 -1.26 -2.44
N SER A 303 -23.99 -1.28 -2.22
CA SER A 303 -23.19 -0.08 -2.23
C SER A 303 -22.94 0.43 -3.66
N SER A 304 -22.31 1.60 -3.79
CA SER A 304 -21.86 2.09 -5.09
C SER A 304 -20.87 1.16 -5.80
N ALA A 305 -20.02 0.46 -5.05
CA ALA A 305 -19.08 -0.51 -5.61
C ALA A 305 -19.80 -1.79 -6.08
N ASP A 306 -20.84 -2.22 -5.36
CA ASP A 306 -21.69 -3.33 -5.79
C ASP A 306 -22.44 -3.01 -7.08
N TRP A 307 -22.94 -1.78 -7.22
CA TRP A 307 -23.56 -1.32 -8.47
C TRP A 307 -22.59 -1.37 -9.65
N ILE A 308 -21.35 -0.90 -9.48
CA ILE A 308 -20.31 -0.99 -10.52
C ILE A 308 -20.09 -2.44 -10.96
N LEU A 309 -19.97 -3.37 -10.01
CA LEU A 309 -19.81 -4.80 -10.30
C LEU A 309 -21.03 -5.40 -11.01
N LYS A 310 -22.25 -4.94 -10.69
CA LYS A 310 -23.47 -5.39 -11.40
C LYS A 310 -23.54 -4.89 -12.84
N PHE A 311 -22.98 -3.71 -13.12
CA PHE A 311 -23.02 -3.12 -14.46
C PHE A 311 -22.04 -3.81 -15.42
N ASP A 312 -20.87 -4.26 -14.94
CA ASP A 312 -19.92 -4.98 -15.78
C ASP A 312 -20.34 -6.45 -16.01
N LYS A 313 -20.83 -6.74 -17.22
CA LYS A 313 -21.26 -8.09 -17.63
C LYS A 313 -20.11 -9.09 -17.78
N THR A 314 -18.87 -8.62 -17.79
CA THR A 314 -17.67 -9.44 -17.99
C THR A 314 -16.89 -9.70 -16.70
N PHE A 315 -17.22 -8.96 -15.64
CA PHE A 315 -16.52 -9.05 -14.36
C PHE A 315 -17.47 -8.62 -13.23
N GLY A 316 -18.19 -9.60 -12.69
CA GLY A 316 -19.13 -9.37 -11.58
C GLY A 316 -18.49 -9.61 -10.21
N HIS A 317 -19.33 -9.67 -9.18
CA HIS A 317 -18.92 -9.97 -7.80
C HIS A 317 -18.09 -11.25 -7.65
N LYS A 318 -18.47 -12.32 -8.36
CA LYS A 318 -17.75 -13.59 -8.29
C LYS A 318 -16.33 -13.46 -8.87
N ASP A 319 -16.18 -12.79 -10.02
CA ASP A 319 -14.87 -12.55 -10.66
C ASP A 319 -13.99 -11.62 -9.83
N PHE A 320 -14.59 -10.60 -9.20
CA PHE A 320 -13.93 -9.72 -8.23
C PHE A 320 -13.33 -10.51 -7.07
N VAL A 321 -14.15 -11.32 -6.39
CA VAL A 321 -13.70 -12.13 -5.24
C VAL A 321 -12.59 -13.10 -5.65
N ILE A 322 -12.77 -13.82 -6.77
CA ILE A 322 -11.77 -14.78 -7.26
C ILE A 322 -10.46 -14.06 -7.58
N SER A 323 -10.52 -12.93 -8.29
CA SER A 323 -9.32 -12.17 -8.68
C SER A 323 -8.52 -11.71 -7.47
N LEU A 324 -9.19 -11.22 -6.41
CA LEU A 324 -8.53 -10.81 -5.17
C LEU A 324 -7.90 -11.99 -4.43
N ILE A 325 -8.60 -13.12 -4.32
CA ILE A 325 -8.05 -14.32 -3.64
C ILE A 325 -6.84 -14.85 -4.41
N GLU A 326 -6.95 -15.04 -5.72
CA GLU A 326 -5.84 -15.54 -6.52
C GLU A 326 -4.66 -14.56 -6.53
N GLY A 327 -4.94 -13.25 -6.61
CA GLY A 327 -3.94 -12.19 -6.52
C GLY A 327 -3.20 -12.21 -5.19
N ALA A 328 -3.92 -12.25 -4.07
CA ALA A 328 -3.34 -12.34 -2.73
C ALA A 328 -2.47 -13.60 -2.55
N MET A 329 -2.94 -14.75 -3.03
CA MET A 329 -2.19 -16.00 -2.95
C MET A 329 -0.96 -16.00 -3.88
N GLN A 330 -1.05 -15.39 -5.06
CA GLN A 330 0.08 -15.22 -5.98
C GLN A 330 1.13 -14.30 -5.38
N GLU A 331 0.70 -13.17 -4.84
CA GLU A 331 1.59 -12.21 -4.19
C GLU A 331 2.28 -12.84 -2.99
N HIS A 332 1.55 -13.54 -2.13
CA HIS A 332 2.15 -14.29 -1.01
C HIS A 332 3.16 -15.33 -1.49
N ARG A 333 2.91 -16.05 -2.60
CA ARG A 333 3.91 -16.97 -3.17
C ARG A 333 5.16 -16.25 -3.66
N ARG A 334 5.02 -15.05 -4.23
CA ARG A 334 6.12 -14.21 -4.73
C ARG A 334 6.93 -13.61 -3.59
N THR A 335 6.28 -13.16 -2.52
CA THR A 335 6.89 -12.47 -1.38
C THR A 335 7.34 -13.40 -0.27
N LYS A 336 7.15 -14.73 -0.43
CA LYS A 336 7.71 -15.72 0.50
C LYS A 336 9.20 -15.44 0.69
N LYS A 337 9.57 -15.22 1.96
CA LYS A 337 10.94 -14.92 2.35
C LYS A 337 11.91 -15.90 1.70
N ILE A 338 12.89 -15.32 1.03
CA ILE A 338 13.98 -16.07 0.39
C ILE A 338 14.97 -16.53 1.45
N PHE A 339 15.19 -15.72 2.48
CA PHE A 339 16.16 -15.97 3.53
C PHE A 339 15.60 -15.66 4.92
N LYS A 340 16.29 -16.16 5.94
CA LYS A 340 16.13 -15.79 7.34
C LYS A 340 17.50 -15.54 7.97
N VAL A 341 17.54 -14.61 8.92
CA VAL A 341 18.75 -14.36 9.71
C VAL A 341 18.87 -15.45 10.77
N ASN A 342 20.04 -16.09 10.82
CA ASN A 342 20.39 -17.13 11.76
C ASN A 342 21.62 -16.72 12.58
N PHE A 343 21.81 -17.30 13.76
CA PHE A 343 22.98 -17.05 14.60
C PHE A 343 23.65 -18.36 15.01
N THR A 344 24.98 -18.41 14.88
CA THR A 344 25.79 -19.48 15.48
C THR A 344 27.03 -18.91 16.16
N SER A 345 27.58 -19.63 17.14
CA SER A 345 28.82 -19.20 17.81
C SER A 345 30.03 -19.13 16.87
N LYS A 346 30.08 -19.96 15.81
CA LYS A 346 31.18 -19.99 14.83
C LYS A 346 31.09 -18.87 13.79
N LYS A 347 29.88 -18.59 13.28
CA LYS A 347 29.67 -17.69 12.13
C LYS A 347 29.04 -16.34 12.49
N GLY A 348 28.62 -16.15 13.74
CA GLY A 348 27.82 -15.00 14.13
C GLY A 348 26.45 -15.00 13.42
N TYR A 349 25.92 -13.80 13.19
CA TYR A 349 24.71 -13.60 12.39
C TYR A 349 25.00 -13.84 10.92
N HIS A 350 24.16 -14.64 10.25
CA HIS A 350 24.29 -14.95 8.82
C HIS A 350 22.93 -15.27 8.21
N CYS A 351 22.77 -15.04 6.92
CA CYS A 351 21.58 -15.39 6.17
C CYS A 351 21.60 -16.87 5.78
N ILE A 352 20.50 -17.58 6.00
CA ILE A 352 20.25 -18.92 5.44
C ILE A 352 18.99 -18.90 4.58
N THR A 353 18.92 -19.74 3.56
CA THR A 353 17.74 -19.86 2.70
C THR A 353 16.54 -20.35 3.52
N ALA A 354 15.37 -19.75 3.31
CA ALA A 354 14.13 -20.14 3.98
C ALA A 354 13.37 -21.24 3.21
N ARG A 355 13.70 -21.42 1.94
CA ARG A 355 13.19 -22.45 1.03
C ARG A 355 14.28 -22.84 0.02
N ASP A 356 14.01 -23.85 -0.79
CA ASP A 356 14.85 -24.16 -1.94
C ASP A 356 14.82 -22.97 -2.94
N ILE A 357 15.99 -22.65 -3.48
CA ILE A 357 16.21 -21.57 -4.45
C ILE A 357 16.82 -22.21 -5.70
N ALA A 358 16.20 -21.97 -6.85
CA ALA A 358 16.72 -22.46 -8.12
C ALA A 358 17.92 -21.62 -8.58
N LYS A 359 18.82 -22.22 -9.36
CA LYS A 359 19.87 -21.49 -10.05
C LYS A 359 19.28 -20.31 -10.85
N ASP A 360 19.99 -19.18 -10.81
CA ASP A 360 19.64 -17.90 -11.45
C ASP A 360 18.40 -17.20 -10.89
N GLU A 361 17.74 -17.75 -9.88
CA GLU A 361 16.67 -17.07 -9.13
C GLU A 361 17.22 -15.87 -8.35
N ILE A 362 16.50 -14.74 -8.37
CA ILE A 362 16.90 -13.54 -7.62
C ILE A 362 16.77 -13.82 -6.12
N ILE A 363 17.85 -13.57 -5.39
CA ILE A 363 17.92 -13.69 -3.93
C ILE A 363 17.68 -12.32 -3.26
N PHE A 364 18.29 -11.27 -3.82
CA PHE A 364 18.18 -9.90 -3.32
C PHE A 364 17.76 -8.99 -4.48
N GLU A 365 16.60 -8.35 -4.34
CA GLU A 365 16.08 -7.32 -5.25
C GLU A 365 16.44 -5.94 -4.68
N ASP A 366 17.64 -5.45 -4.99
CA ASP A 366 18.17 -4.19 -4.45
C ASP A 366 18.07 -3.01 -5.44
N GLU A 367 17.71 -3.27 -6.70
CA GLU A 367 17.38 -2.21 -7.65
C GLU A 367 16.17 -1.38 -7.18
N CYS A 368 16.28 -0.05 -7.31
CA CYS A 368 15.26 0.93 -6.91
C CYS A 368 14.86 0.88 -5.42
N GLN A 369 15.63 0.20 -4.57
CA GLN A 369 15.34 0.14 -3.13
C GLN A 369 15.86 1.39 -2.39
N PRO A 370 15.15 1.86 -1.35
CA PRO A 370 15.68 2.89 -0.46
C PRO A 370 16.97 2.41 0.22
N THR A 371 18.03 3.22 0.11
CA THR A 371 19.32 2.98 0.78
C THR A 371 19.82 4.26 1.44
N ASN A 372 20.53 4.10 2.55
CA ASN A 372 21.24 5.21 3.18
C ASN A 372 22.53 5.48 2.42
N ILE A 373 22.84 6.75 2.18
CA ILE A 373 24.08 7.17 1.51
C ILE A 373 24.86 8.11 2.43
N VAL A 374 26.16 7.86 2.56
CA VAL A 374 27.07 8.68 3.37
C VAL A 374 28.35 9.00 2.60
N THR A 375 29.05 10.06 3.02
CA THR A 375 30.41 10.31 2.56
C THR A 375 31.41 9.81 3.60
N ARG A 376 32.53 9.23 3.13
CA ARG A 376 33.59 8.72 4.02
C ARG A 376 34.14 9.80 4.97
N PRO A 377 34.41 11.05 4.56
CA PRO A 377 34.87 12.09 5.48
C PRO A 377 33.88 12.35 6.61
N TYR A 378 32.58 12.35 6.32
CA TYR A 378 31.55 12.53 7.34
C TYR A 378 31.57 11.39 8.37
N VAL A 379 31.64 10.14 7.92
CA VAL A 379 31.75 8.96 8.80
C VAL A 379 32.97 9.08 9.71
N MET A 380 34.15 9.33 9.14
CA MET A 380 35.41 9.38 9.90
C MET A 380 35.45 10.54 10.90
N GLN A 381 34.73 11.64 10.65
CA GLN A 381 34.70 12.81 11.53
C GLN A 381 33.62 12.70 12.62
N HIS A 382 32.48 12.07 12.35
CA HIS A 382 31.29 12.16 13.20
C HIS A 382 30.88 10.84 13.86
N TRP A 383 31.32 9.69 13.36
CA TRP A 383 30.91 8.40 13.93
C TRP A 383 31.85 7.95 15.05
N SER A 384 31.31 7.14 15.96
CA SER A 384 32.11 6.54 17.03
C SER A 384 32.94 5.35 16.50
N PRO A 385 33.96 4.89 17.25
CA PRO A 385 34.90 3.89 16.74
C PRO A 385 34.27 2.55 16.30
N GLN A 386 33.14 2.14 16.89
CA GLN A 386 32.51 0.87 16.53
C GLN A 386 31.77 0.94 15.18
N PRO A 387 30.85 1.89 14.93
CA PRO A 387 30.27 2.11 13.60
C PRO A 387 31.29 2.36 12.49
N ILE A 388 32.45 2.96 12.78
CA ILE A 388 33.53 3.11 11.78
C ILE A 388 34.04 1.73 11.34
N LYS A 389 34.24 0.79 12.27
CA LYS A 389 34.64 -0.59 11.90
C LYS A 389 33.59 -1.30 11.06
N ASP A 390 32.32 -1.10 11.39
CA ASP A 390 31.22 -1.70 10.62
C ASP A 390 31.13 -1.06 9.22
N PHE A 391 31.38 0.25 9.10
CA PHE A 391 31.50 0.94 7.82
C PHE A 391 32.65 0.38 6.97
N GLU A 392 33.85 0.26 7.55
CA GLU A 392 35.03 -0.29 6.85
C GLU A 392 34.88 -1.77 6.47
N ALA A 393 33.99 -2.52 7.14
CA ALA A 393 33.76 -3.93 6.88
C ALA A 393 32.58 -4.20 5.92
N TYR A 394 31.54 -3.36 5.94
CA TYR A 394 30.24 -3.70 5.32
C TYR A 394 29.64 -2.60 4.43
N ALA A 395 30.15 -1.38 4.42
CA ALA A 395 29.61 -0.32 3.55
C ALA A 395 29.98 -0.57 2.08
N TRP A 396 29.09 -0.20 1.17
CA TRP A 396 29.26 -0.47 -0.26
C TRP A 396 29.66 0.81 -1.00
N PRO A 397 30.81 0.86 -1.68
CA PRO A 397 31.27 2.06 -2.37
C PRO A 397 30.40 2.37 -3.59
N LEU A 398 29.96 3.61 -3.72
CA LEU A 398 29.15 4.11 -4.85
C LEU A 398 29.97 4.96 -5.84
N SER A 399 31.23 5.24 -5.54
CA SER A 399 32.11 6.04 -6.37
C SER A 399 33.52 5.43 -6.46
N ASN A 400 34.16 5.56 -7.63
CA ASN A 400 35.49 5.02 -7.90
C ASN A 400 36.60 5.61 -7.02
N ASP A 401 36.37 6.78 -6.43
CA ASP A 401 37.28 7.46 -5.52
C ASP A 401 37.01 7.12 -4.04
N SER A 402 36.15 6.13 -3.77
CA SER A 402 35.83 5.70 -2.40
C SER A 402 35.37 6.87 -1.53
N HIS A 403 34.64 7.82 -2.12
CA HIS A 403 34.10 9.01 -1.44
C HIS A 403 32.68 8.79 -0.90
N VAL A 404 31.82 8.17 -1.69
CA VAL A 404 30.39 7.98 -1.39
C VAL A 404 30.08 6.49 -1.20
N TYR A 405 29.28 6.15 -0.19
CA TYR A 405 28.94 4.77 0.15
C TYR A 405 27.45 4.62 0.41
N ALA A 406 26.91 3.46 0.03
CA ALA A 406 25.67 2.94 0.58
C ALA A 406 25.95 2.24 1.93
N THR A 407 25.07 2.44 2.91
CA THR A 407 25.14 1.81 4.23
C THR A 407 23.85 1.06 4.54
N TRP A 408 23.85 0.33 5.67
CA TRP A 408 22.71 -0.45 6.12
C TRP A 408 21.48 0.41 6.43
N SER A 409 20.30 -0.20 6.33
CA SER A 409 19.02 0.42 6.68
C SER A 409 18.95 0.74 8.17
N GLU A 410 18.21 1.78 8.54
CA GLU A 410 17.83 2.02 9.94
C GLU A 410 16.81 0.99 10.45
N ASP A 411 16.07 0.36 9.53
CA ASP A 411 15.16 -0.74 9.85
C ASP A 411 15.96 -2.05 10.00
N HIS A 412 16.16 -2.47 11.24
CA HIS A 412 16.86 -3.71 11.58
C HIS A 412 16.19 -4.97 11.01
N LYS A 413 14.90 -4.92 10.66
CA LYS A 413 14.22 -6.05 10.00
C LYS A 413 14.71 -6.26 8.57
N LYS A 414 15.34 -5.25 7.96
CA LYS A 414 15.94 -5.33 6.62
C LYS A 414 17.41 -5.75 6.66
N TRP A 415 18.02 -5.92 7.83
CA TRP A 415 19.44 -6.25 7.93
C TRP A 415 19.72 -7.65 7.38
N ARG A 416 20.80 -7.73 6.60
CA ARG A 416 21.24 -8.95 5.93
C ARG A 416 22.72 -9.15 6.24
N SER A 417 23.04 -10.09 7.11
CA SER A 417 24.42 -10.50 7.36
C SER A 417 24.79 -11.59 6.36
N ILE A 418 25.51 -11.24 5.30
CA ILE A 418 25.95 -12.19 4.28
C ILE A 418 27.43 -12.40 4.49
N ASN A 419 27.85 -13.65 4.71
CA ASN A 419 29.25 -13.95 4.94
C ASN A 419 30.01 -14.17 3.63
N HIS A 420 31.33 -14.02 3.72
CA HIS A 420 32.23 -14.31 2.61
C HIS A 420 32.40 -15.83 2.36
N SER A 421 32.42 -16.24 1.09
CA SER A 421 32.97 -17.53 0.64
C SER A 421 33.81 -17.36 -0.63
N CYS A 422 34.89 -18.14 -0.76
CA CYS A 422 35.66 -18.27 -2.02
C CYS A 422 34.97 -19.20 -3.04
N ASP A 423 33.95 -19.94 -2.64
CA ASP A 423 33.02 -20.68 -3.50
C ASP A 423 31.59 -20.26 -3.12
N PRO A 424 31.16 -19.04 -3.50
CA PRO A 424 29.88 -18.50 -3.07
C PRO A 424 28.71 -19.16 -3.80
N ASN A 425 27.55 -19.15 -3.18
CA ASN A 425 26.29 -19.56 -3.83
C ASN A 425 25.44 -18.37 -4.29
N CYS A 426 25.80 -17.14 -3.93
CA CYS A 426 25.14 -15.90 -4.31
C CYS A 426 26.13 -14.95 -5.02
N GLY A 427 25.66 -14.23 -6.04
CA GLY A 427 26.45 -13.23 -6.74
C GLY A 427 25.57 -12.22 -7.50
N PHE A 428 26.15 -11.09 -7.90
CA PHE A 428 25.41 -10.06 -8.64
C PHE A 428 24.84 -10.56 -9.94
N CYS A 429 23.76 -9.94 -10.39
CA CYS A 429 23.19 -10.14 -11.71
C CYS A 429 24.05 -9.47 -12.79
N LYS A 430 23.81 -9.87 -14.03
CA LYS A 430 24.49 -9.33 -15.21
C LYS A 430 24.31 -7.80 -15.32
N ASN A 431 25.24 -7.14 -16.02
CA ASN A 431 25.28 -5.70 -16.28
C ASN A 431 25.56 -4.84 -15.03
N ASN A 432 26.33 -5.38 -14.06
CA ASN A 432 26.64 -4.68 -12.81
C ASN A 432 25.36 -4.28 -12.04
N SER A 433 24.35 -5.14 -12.06
CA SER A 433 23.09 -4.87 -11.36
C SER A 433 23.28 -5.01 -9.85
N LEU A 434 22.53 -4.19 -9.09
CA LEU A 434 22.47 -4.28 -7.64
C LEU A 434 21.78 -5.57 -7.17
N ASN A 435 20.94 -6.16 -8.02
CA ASN A 435 20.28 -7.43 -7.72
C ASN A 435 21.29 -8.57 -7.61
N CYS A 436 21.06 -9.49 -6.67
CA CYS A 436 21.85 -10.70 -6.52
C CYS A 436 21.01 -11.93 -6.83
N ARG A 437 21.62 -12.97 -7.41
CA ARG A 437 20.98 -14.24 -7.77
C ARG A 437 21.75 -15.44 -7.25
N ALA A 438 21.09 -16.58 -7.24
CA ALA A 438 21.69 -17.88 -6.97
C ALA A 438 22.63 -18.32 -8.11
N LEU A 439 23.86 -18.70 -7.79
CA LEU A 439 24.85 -19.20 -8.76
C LEU A 439 24.65 -20.68 -9.10
N ARG A 440 23.93 -21.40 -8.23
CA ARG A 440 23.52 -22.80 -8.34
C ARG A 440 22.22 -23.01 -7.57
N ASP A 441 21.64 -24.19 -7.65
CA ASP A 441 20.55 -24.56 -6.76
C ASP A 441 21.02 -24.53 -5.29
N ILE A 442 20.22 -23.94 -4.42
CA ILE A 442 20.50 -23.78 -2.99
C ILE A 442 19.37 -24.42 -2.18
N PRO A 443 19.61 -25.52 -1.44
CA PRO A 443 18.61 -26.15 -0.61
C PRO A 443 18.22 -25.26 0.58
N ALA A 444 17.00 -25.43 1.08
CA ALA A 444 16.50 -24.74 2.26
C ALA A 444 17.42 -24.96 3.49
N GLY A 445 17.74 -23.87 4.18
CA GLY A 445 18.59 -23.86 5.38
C GLY A 445 20.08 -23.75 5.11
N GLU A 446 20.54 -23.74 3.85
CA GLU A 446 21.93 -23.47 3.51
C GLU A 446 22.27 -21.98 3.68
N GLU A 447 23.50 -21.68 4.10
CA GLU A 447 23.98 -20.30 4.25
C GLU A 447 24.17 -19.62 2.90
N ILE A 448 23.67 -18.40 2.79
CA ILE A 448 23.88 -17.54 1.63
C ILE A 448 25.24 -16.85 1.81
N THR A 449 26.14 -17.05 0.86
CA THR A 449 27.48 -16.49 0.88
C THR A 449 27.81 -15.79 -0.43
N MET A 450 28.61 -14.72 -0.34
CA MET A 450 29.08 -13.95 -1.49
C MET A 450 30.60 -13.85 -1.50
N ASP A 451 31.18 -13.69 -2.69
CA ASP A 451 32.59 -13.34 -2.78
C ASP A 451 32.76 -11.84 -2.57
N TYR A 452 33.31 -11.44 -1.42
CA TYR A 452 33.53 -10.03 -1.07
C TYR A 452 34.46 -9.33 -2.05
N ALA A 453 35.36 -10.08 -2.72
CA ALA A 453 36.20 -9.53 -3.76
C ALA A 453 35.35 -8.78 -4.80
N THR A 454 34.12 -9.24 -5.10
CA THR A 454 33.25 -8.66 -6.14
C THR A 454 32.69 -7.26 -5.85
N PHE A 455 32.86 -6.75 -4.64
CA PHE A 455 32.46 -5.39 -4.25
C PHE A 455 33.50 -4.70 -3.35
N TYR A 456 34.72 -5.23 -3.34
CA TYR A 456 35.83 -4.78 -2.51
C TYR A 456 36.47 -3.49 -3.06
N ASP A 457 36.77 -2.52 -2.19
CA ASP A 457 37.53 -1.30 -2.56
C ASP A 457 38.71 -1.00 -1.60
N GLU A 458 39.35 0.15 -1.79
CA GLU A 458 40.50 0.58 -0.99
C GLU A 458 40.14 0.94 0.47
N ALA A 459 38.87 1.15 0.79
CA ALA A 459 38.43 1.43 2.16
C ALA A 459 38.18 0.15 2.97
N MET A 460 37.98 -0.99 2.30
CA MET A 460 37.85 -2.28 2.96
C MET A 460 39.21 -2.81 3.43
N SER A 461 39.31 -3.12 4.72
CA SER A 461 40.53 -3.71 5.31
C SER A 461 40.72 -5.16 4.89
N MET A 462 41.93 -5.50 4.41
CA MET A 462 42.26 -6.88 4.05
C MET A 462 42.01 -7.82 5.23
N PHE A 463 41.52 -9.03 4.97
CA PHE A 463 41.22 -10.00 6.02
C PHE A 463 41.66 -11.42 5.66
N ASP A 464 42.04 -12.17 6.69
CA ASP A 464 42.36 -13.59 6.59
C ASP A 464 41.08 -14.40 6.43
N CYS A 465 41.01 -15.19 5.36
CA CYS A 465 39.82 -15.93 5.00
C CYS A 465 39.80 -17.31 5.65
N HIS A 466 38.70 -17.60 6.35
CA HIS A 466 38.43 -18.88 7.02
C HIS A 466 37.10 -19.49 6.55
N CYS A 467 36.75 -19.32 5.27
CA CYS A 467 35.46 -19.76 4.72
C CYS A 467 35.30 -21.28 4.55
N ASP A 468 36.32 -22.08 4.87
CA ASP A 468 36.36 -23.55 4.73
C ASP A 468 36.13 -24.09 3.29
N ALA A 469 36.01 -23.23 2.28
CA ALA A 469 35.86 -23.66 0.88
C ALA A 469 37.11 -24.41 0.37
N PRO A 470 36.95 -25.46 -0.47
CA PRO A 470 38.10 -26.21 -1.01
C PRO A 470 39.11 -25.35 -1.78
N ASN A 471 38.63 -24.25 -2.35
CA ASN A 471 39.39 -23.25 -3.11
C ASN A 471 39.65 -21.96 -2.29
N CYS A 472 39.65 -22.02 -0.96
CA CYS A 472 39.88 -20.86 -0.10
C CYS A 472 41.19 -20.15 -0.46
N ARG A 473 41.13 -18.84 -0.66
CA ARG A 473 42.27 -17.98 -1.03
C ARG A 473 43.16 -17.58 0.15
N SER A 474 42.78 -17.95 1.38
CA SER A 474 43.43 -17.58 2.64
C SER A 474 43.46 -16.09 2.98
N GLN A 475 43.42 -15.19 2.01
CA GLN A 475 43.37 -13.73 2.21
C GLN A 475 42.61 -13.05 1.07
N ILE A 476 41.73 -12.10 1.42
CA ILE A 476 40.97 -11.27 0.47
C ILE A 476 41.47 -9.83 0.51
N HIS A 477 41.65 -9.22 -0.66
CA HIS A 477 42.23 -7.88 -0.83
C HIS A 477 41.82 -7.24 -2.16
N VAL A 478 42.04 -5.92 -2.29
CA VAL A 478 41.59 -5.10 -3.44
C VAL A 478 42.11 -5.54 -4.82
N ASN A 479 43.26 -6.21 -4.87
CA ASN A 479 43.87 -6.70 -6.12
C ASN A 479 43.53 -8.16 -6.44
N ASP A 480 42.52 -8.73 -5.80
CA ASP A 480 42.14 -10.13 -6.00
C ASP A 480 41.79 -10.38 -7.49
N PRO A 481 42.40 -11.40 -8.14
CA PRO A 481 42.16 -11.69 -9.56
C PRO A 481 40.70 -11.91 -9.92
N THR A 482 39.87 -12.31 -8.95
CA THR A 482 38.44 -12.57 -9.14
C THR A 482 37.69 -11.32 -9.57
N MET A 483 38.12 -10.12 -9.17
CA MET A 483 37.55 -8.85 -9.64
C MET A 483 37.63 -8.69 -11.16
N LYS A 484 38.75 -9.13 -11.76
CA LYS A 484 38.91 -9.11 -13.22
C LYS A 484 38.15 -10.22 -13.91
N ALA A 485 37.90 -11.33 -13.21
CA ALA A 485 37.25 -12.53 -13.76
C ALA A 485 35.72 -12.44 -13.74
N THR A 486 35.12 -11.70 -12.79
CA THR A 486 33.65 -11.60 -12.63
C THR A 486 33.00 -10.60 -13.59
N GLY A 487 33.74 -9.61 -14.09
CA GLY A 487 33.32 -8.74 -15.20
C GLY A 487 31.97 -8.05 -14.97
N GLU A 488 30.95 -8.44 -15.74
CA GLU A 488 29.59 -7.88 -15.66
C GLU A 488 28.78 -8.35 -14.43
N PHE A 489 29.36 -9.21 -13.58
CA PHE A 489 28.75 -9.77 -12.36
C PHE A 489 29.45 -9.26 -11.08
N ALA A 490 30.03 -8.06 -11.12
CA ALA A 490 30.62 -7.37 -9.98
C ALA A 490 29.92 -6.03 -9.71
N TRP A 491 29.96 -5.56 -8.46
CA TRP A 491 29.41 -4.27 -8.03
C TRP A 491 30.17 -3.09 -8.63
N HIS A 492 31.50 -3.17 -8.65
CA HIS A 492 32.37 -2.06 -9.03
C HIS A 492 33.12 -2.32 -10.34
N ARG A 493 33.34 -1.26 -11.14
CA ARG A 493 34.22 -1.28 -12.32
C ARG A 493 35.60 -0.76 -11.94
N SER A 494 36.66 -1.46 -12.32
CA SER A 494 37.97 -0.81 -12.51
C SER A 494 38.09 -0.31 -13.94
#